data_AF-A0A0W0F7F3-F1
#
_entry.id   AF-A0A0W0F7F3-F1
#
_cell.length_a   1.000
_cell.length_b   1.000
_cell.length_c   1.000
_cell.angle_alpha   90.00
_cell.angle_beta   90.00
_cell.angle_gamma   90.00
#
_symmetry.space_group_name_H-M   'P 1'
#
loop_
_entity.id
_entity.type
_entity.pdbx_description
1 polymer ?
#
loop_
_entity_poly.entity_id
_entity_poly.type
_entity_poly.pdbx_seq_one_letter_code
_entity_poly.pdbx_strand_id
1 'polypeptide(L)'
;MLKRTSRSWISFWFMFTAPLMLWDAGYCLMRPRSMAGGDLHWLWKFYDIYGQVDHVYGVKAYEDGEGFANAAALMNVLENSAAIAYLYFVHVKPSPLASLAGYTGATMTFAKTCLYVAQEYYCGLCAIGHNTRLSMIFLWIAPNIVWLTFSISIMYTLGKDMVKPLYVRSKMVHGNGYKVE
;
A
#
# COMPACT_ATOMS: atom_id res chain seq x y z
N MET A 1 6.40 -26.35 18.02
CA MET A 1 6.85 -25.10 17.34
C MET A 1 6.35 -25.18 15.89
N LEU A 2 5.32 -24.42 15.52
CA LEU A 2 4.76 -24.46 14.16
C LEU A 2 5.83 -23.96 13.18
N LYS A 3 6.26 -24.81 12.23
CA LYS A 3 7.17 -24.44 11.15
C LYS A 3 6.48 -23.36 10.31
N ARG A 4 6.78 -22.09 10.59
CA ARG A 4 6.24 -20.92 9.88
C ARG A 4 6.74 -21.04 8.43
N THR A 5 5.86 -21.37 7.49
CA THR A 5 6.20 -21.33 6.06
C THR A 5 6.74 -19.94 5.77
N SER A 6 8.00 -19.85 5.32
CA SER A 6 8.66 -18.57 5.11
C SER A 6 7.84 -17.73 4.13
N ARG A 7 7.32 -16.59 4.61
CA ARG A 7 6.61 -15.60 3.79
C ARG A 7 7.60 -14.56 3.26
N SER A 8 8.79 -15.02 2.82
CA SER A 8 9.90 -14.16 2.41
C SER A 8 9.52 -13.18 1.30
N TRP A 9 8.65 -13.59 0.37
CA TRP A 9 8.17 -12.71 -0.70
C TRP A 9 7.35 -11.51 -0.17
N ILE A 10 6.58 -11.68 0.92
CA ILE A 10 5.83 -10.59 1.56
C ILE A 10 6.80 -9.62 2.24
N SER A 11 7.81 -10.19 2.91
CA SER A 11 8.88 -9.38 3.50
C SER A 11 9.64 -8.59 2.43
N PHE A 12 9.97 -9.23 1.31
CA PHE A 12 10.60 -8.57 0.18
C PHE A 12 9.70 -7.44 -0.36
N TRP A 13 8.43 -7.73 -0.62
CA TRP A 13 7.47 -6.73 -1.07
C TRP A 13 7.43 -5.50 -0.16
N PHE A 14 7.21 -5.69 1.14
CA PHE A 14 7.15 -4.55 2.08
C PHE A 14 8.48 -3.84 2.25
N MET A 15 9.62 -4.56 2.20
CA MET A 15 10.94 -3.95 2.32
C MET A 15 11.26 -3.00 1.17
N PHE A 16 10.81 -3.33 -0.05
CA PHE A 16 11.02 -2.48 -1.22
C PHE A 16 9.95 -1.40 -1.37
N THR A 17 8.69 -1.73 -1.09
CA THR A 17 7.59 -0.78 -1.27
C THR A 17 7.53 0.26 -0.16
N ALA A 18 7.95 -0.07 1.06
CA ALA A 18 7.86 0.88 2.17
C ALA A 18 8.67 2.18 1.93
N PRO A 19 9.98 2.11 1.57
CA PRO A 19 10.74 3.30 1.22
C PRO A 19 10.16 4.06 0.03
N LEU A 20 9.67 3.36 -1.00
CA LEU A 20 9.07 3.97 -2.19
C LEU A 20 7.83 4.79 -1.84
N MET A 21 6.94 4.22 -1.01
CA MET A 21 5.69 4.87 -0.60
C MET A 21 5.92 6.00 0.39
N LEU A 22 6.94 5.89 1.25
CA LEU A 22 7.35 7.00 2.11
C LEU A 22 8.00 8.14 1.31
N TRP A 23 8.75 7.81 0.24
CA TRP A 23 9.28 8.82 -0.68
C TRP A 23 8.15 9.52 -1.44
N ASP A 24 7.13 8.80 -1.89
CA ASP A 24 5.90 9.36 -2.48
C ASP A 24 5.12 10.23 -1.49
N ALA A 25 4.93 9.75 -0.26
CA ALA A 25 4.31 10.53 0.80
C ALA A 25 5.10 11.82 1.08
N GLY A 26 6.43 11.73 1.11
CA GLY A 26 7.32 12.86 1.27
C GLY A 26 7.14 13.90 0.18
N TYR A 27 7.04 13.47 -1.09
CA TYR A 27 6.75 14.36 -2.21
C TYR A 27 5.48 15.17 -1.94
N CYS A 28 4.37 14.50 -1.63
CA CYS A 28 3.08 15.16 -1.45
C CYS A 28 3.04 16.06 -0.21
N LEU A 29 3.47 15.54 0.95
CA LEU A 29 3.36 16.26 2.23
C LEU A 29 4.33 17.44 2.34
N MET A 30 5.38 17.50 1.51
CA MET A 30 6.32 18.63 1.48
C MET A 30 6.06 19.62 0.34
N ARG A 31 4.92 19.54 -0.37
CA ARG A 31 4.56 20.56 -1.36
C ARG A 31 4.40 21.94 -0.66
N PRO A 32 4.95 23.03 -1.23
CA PRO A 32 5.53 23.14 -2.57
C PRO A 32 7.06 22.92 -2.60
N ARG A 33 7.72 22.71 -1.46
CA ARG A 33 9.19 22.56 -1.38
C ARG A 33 9.72 21.39 -2.20
N SER A 34 8.94 20.32 -2.33
CA SER A 34 9.24 19.13 -3.14
C SER A 34 8.95 19.29 -4.65
N MET A 35 8.16 20.30 -5.04
CA MET A 35 7.74 20.53 -6.43
C MET A 35 8.77 21.34 -7.22
N ALA A 36 8.66 21.34 -8.56
CA ALA A 36 9.50 22.17 -9.42
C ALA A 36 9.53 23.63 -8.94
N GLY A 37 10.74 24.16 -8.71
CA GLY A 37 10.96 25.50 -8.13
C GLY A 37 11.12 25.52 -6.60
N GLY A 38 10.84 24.43 -5.90
CA GLY A 38 11.06 24.26 -4.46
C GLY A 38 12.51 23.91 -4.09
N ASP A 39 12.90 24.18 -2.85
CA ASP A 39 14.26 23.98 -2.34
C ASP A 39 14.63 22.50 -2.09
N LEU A 40 13.63 21.63 -1.91
CA LEU A 40 13.81 20.18 -1.74
C LEU A 40 13.58 19.38 -3.02
N HIS A 41 13.20 20.05 -4.10
CA HIS A 41 12.79 19.44 -5.36
C HIS A 41 13.83 18.49 -5.97
N TRP A 42 15.12 18.74 -5.72
CA TRP A 42 16.22 17.91 -6.21
C TRP A 42 16.08 16.42 -5.85
N LEU A 43 15.38 16.08 -4.75
CA LEU A 43 15.13 14.71 -4.30
C LEU A 43 13.94 14.04 -5.01
N TRP A 44 13.08 14.82 -5.67
CA TRP A 44 11.84 14.38 -6.31
C TRP A 44 11.73 14.76 -7.80
N LYS A 45 12.85 14.99 -8.48
CA LYS A 45 12.87 15.34 -9.93
C LYS A 45 12.05 14.41 -10.83
N PHE A 46 11.92 13.13 -10.46
CA PHE A 46 11.07 12.18 -11.19
C PHE A 46 9.61 12.65 -11.30
N TYR A 47 9.12 13.38 -10.29
CA TYR A 47 7.75 13.91 -10.27
C TYR A 47 7.51 15.06 -11.26
N ASP A 48 8.55 15.67 -11.84
CA ASP A 48 8.36 16.60 -12.97
C ASP A 48 7.76 15.89 -14.17
N ILE A 49 8.22 14.66 -14.42
CA ILE A 49 7.72 13.81 -15.50
C ILE A 49 6.42 13.15 -15.06
N TYR A 50 6.37 12.62 -13.84
CA TYR A 50 5.19 11.90 -13.37
C TYR A 50 3.96 12.83 -13.21
N GLY A 51 4.15 14.06 -12.75
CA GLY A 51 3.08 15.07 -12.64
C GLY A 51 2.51 15.52 -14.00
N GLN A 52 3.26 15.30 -15.10
CA GLN A 52 2.73 15.49 -16.46
C GLN A 52 1.87 14.31 -16.91
N VAL A 53 2.06 13.13 -16.33
CA VAL A 53 1.22 11.95 -16.58
C VAL A 53 -0.02 11.99 -15.70
N ASP A 54 0.15 12.16 -14.41
CA ASP A 54 -0.94 12.28 -13.47
C ASP A 54 -0.94 13.67 -12.83
N HIS A 55 -1.91 14.48 -13.24
CA HIS A 55 -2.02 15.85 -12.76
C HIS A 55 -2.36 15.97 -11.27
N VAL A 56 -2.82 14.90 -10.59
CA VAL A 56 -2.90 14.86 -9.11
C VAL A 56 -1.53 15.16 -8.46
N TYR A 57 -0.44 14.79 -9.14
CA TYR A 57 0.92 15.08 -8.71
C TYR A 57 1.49 16.41 -9.20
N GLY A 58 0.76 17.12 -10.07
CA GLY A 58 1.20 18.35 -10.69
C GLY A 58 1.12 19.58 -9.78
N VAL A 59 1.88 20.63 -10.14
CA VAL A 59 1.88 21.92 -9.44
C VAL A 59 0.50 22.57 -9.47
N LYS A 60 -0.19 22.48 -10.61
CA LYS A 60 -1.52 23.06 -10.78
C LYS A 60 -2.54 22.50 -9.78
N ALA A 61 -2.59 21.18 -9.57
CA ALA A 61 -3.49 20.59 -8.58
C ALA A 61 -3.23 21.10 -7.16
N TYR A 62 -1.96 21.38 -6.81
CA TYR A 62 -1.62 22.02 -5.54
C TYR A 62 -2.08 23.48 -5.47
N GLU A 63 -1.84 24.27 -6.52
CA GLU A 63 -2.28 25.68 -6.61
C GLU A 63 -3.81 25.82 -6.59
N ASP A 64 -4.52 24.87 -7.21
CA ASP A 64 -5.98 24.79 -7.22
C ASP A 64 -6.55 24.29 -5.87
N GLY A 65 -5.69 23.95 -4.90
CA GLY A 65 -6.08 23.54 -3.55
C GLY A 65 -6.65 22.13 -3.46
N GLU A 66 -6.32 21.24 -4.40
CA GLU A 66 -6.84 19.88 -4.42
C GLU A 66 -6.25 19.03 -3.28
N GLY A 67 -7.13 18.51 -2.41
CA GLY A 67 -6.72 17.77 -1.22
C GLY A 67 -6.34 16.29 -1.45
N PHE A 68 -6.63 15.73 -2.62
CA PHE A 68 -6.60 14.29 -2.83
C PHE A 68 -5.18 13.69 -2.71
N ALA A 69 -4.17 14.32 -3.32
CA ALA A 69 -2.79 13.85 -3.26
C ALA A 69 -2.25 13.74 -1.82
N ASN A 70 -2.52 14.73 -0.98
CA ASN A 70 -2.08 14.75 0.40
C ASN A 70 -2.88 13.77 1.28
N ALA A 71 -4.17 13.59 0.99
CA ALA A 71 -4.98 12.55 1.65
C ALA A 71 -4.46 11.14 1.32
N ALA A 72 -4.11 10.87 0.06
CA ALA A 72 -3.49 9.61 -0.34
C ALA A 72 -2.09 9.42 0.29
N ALA A 73 -1.30 10.50 0.41
CA ALA A 73 0.00 10.48 1.07
C ALA A 73 -0.09 10.19 2.57
N LEU A 74 -1.13 10.67 3.25
CA LEU A 74 -1.38 10.30 4.64
C LEU A 74 -1.64 8.78 4.76
N MET A 75 -2.41 8.22 3.83
CA MET A 75 -2.63 6.77 3.77
C MET A 75 -1.32 6.00 3.53
N ASN A 76 -0.40 6.51 2.70
CA ASN A 76 0.95 5.94 2.56
C ASN A 76 1.67 5.84 3.91
N VAL A 77 1.60 6.86 4.77
CA VAL A 77 2.24 6.82 6.10
C VAL A 77 1.60 5.76 6.98
N LEU A 78 0.26 5.69 7.01
CA LEU A 78 -0.48 4.73 7.84
C LEU A 78 -0.22 3.29 7.40
N GLU A 79 -0.30 2.98 6.11
CA GLU A 79 -0.05 1.63 5.63
C GLU A 79 1.41 1.20 5.79
N ASN A 80 2.35 2.15 5.68
CA ASN A 80 3.75 1.90 5.97
C ASN A 80 4.01 1.55 7.43
N SER A 81 3.29 2.17 8.38
CA SER A 81 3.41 1.81 9.79
C SER A 81 3.09 0.33 10.02
N ALA A 82 2.06 -0.19 9.33
CA ALA A 82 1.67 -1.60 9.39
C ALA A 82 2.67 -2.52 8.66
N ALA A 83 3.20 -2.10 7.51
CA ALA A 83 4.24 -2.83 6.78
C ALA A 83 5.55 -2.94 7.58
N ILE A 84 5.99 -1.85 8.22
CA ILE A 84 7.17 -1.83 9.09
C ILE A 84 6.94 -2.70 10.34
N ALA A 85 5.75 -2.62 10.95
CA ALA A 85 5.38 -3.50 12.06
C ALA A 85 5.41 -4.99 11.65
N TYR A 86 4.92 -5.32 10.46
CA TYR A 86 5.04 -6.68 9.90
C TYR A 86 6.52 -7.10 9.82
N LEU A 87 7.38 -6.28 9.20
CA LEU A 87 8.80 -6.60 9.05
C LEU A 87 9.49 -6.78 10.41
N TYR A 88 9.22 -5.90 11.36
CA TYR A 88 9.72 -6.01 12.73
C TYR A 88 9.28 -7.31 13.41
N PHE A 89 7.99 -7.67 13.31
CA PHE A 89 7.47 -8.89 13.93
C PHE A 89 7.84 -10.19 13.22
N VAL A 90 8.33 -10.12 11.99
CA VAL A 90 8.86 -11.28 11.26
C VAL A 90 10.35 -11.46 11.54
N HIS A 91 11.13 -10.37 11.53
CA HIS A 91 12.60 -10.43 11.48
C HIS A 91 13.32 -10.05 12.77
N VAL A 92 12.69 -9.27 13.66
CA VAL A 92 13.33 -8.77 14.89
C VAL A 92 12.71 -9.39 16.14
N LYS A 93 11.38 -9.29 16.29
CA LYS A 93 10.65 -9.82 17.45
C LYS A 93 9.51 -10.74 16.98
N PRO A 94 9.80 -12.03 16.73
CA PRO A 94 8.82 -13.00 16.25
C PRO A 94 7.51 -12.95 17.04
N SER A 95 6.43 -12.53 16.37
CA SER A 95 5.11 -12.35 17.01
C SER A 95 3.99 -12.89 16.12
N PRO A 96 2.91 -13.45 16.69
CA PRO A 96 1.69 -13.77 15.93
C PRO A 96 1.01 -12.51 15.36
N LEU A 97 1.30 -11.32 15.91
CA LEU A 97 0.81 -10.04 15.39
C LEU A 97 1.35 -9.70 14.00
N ALA A 98 2.41 -10.38 13.55
CA ALA A 98 2.95 -10.19 12.19
C ALA A 98 1.86 -10.32 11.13
N SER A 99 1.11 -11.43 11.12
CA SER A 99 0.09 -11.66 10.08
C SER A 99 -1.03 -10.62 10.11
N LEU A 100 -1.41 -10.15 11.31
CA LEU A 100 -2.39 -9.08 11.45
C LEU A 100 -1.86 -7.76 10.87
N ALA A 101 -0.65 -7.34 11.27
CA ALA A 101 -0.04 -6.10 10.79
C ALA A 101 0.10 -6.09 9.25
N GLY A 102 0.62 -7.16 8.67
CA GLY A 102 0.79 -7.26 7.22
C GLY A 102 -0.54 -7.31 6.47
N TYR A 103 -1.56 -7.98 7.03
CA TYR A 103 -2.91 -8.00 6.47
C TYR A 103 -3.51 -6.59 6.47
N THR A 104 -3.45 -5.88 7.60
CA THR A 104 -3.97 -4.51 7.75
C THR A 104 -3.28 -3.55 6.79
N GLY A 105 -1.95 -3.62 6.67
CA GLY A 105 -1.19 -2.82 5.70
C GLY A 105 -1.66 -3.06 4.28
N ALA A 106 -1.75 -4.31 3.85
CA ALA A 106 -2.21 -4.67 2.51
C ALA A 106 -3.68 -4.27 2.24
N THR A 107 -4.56 -4.35 3.25
CA THR A 107 -5.95 -3.87 3.12
C THR A 107 -6.02 -2.36 2.92
N MET A 108 -5.21 -1.57 3.65
CA MET A 108 -5.14 -0.12 3.44
C MET A 108 -4.63 0.22 2.03
N THR A 109 -3.59 -0.45 1.55
CA THR A 109 -3.06 -0.24 0.20
C THR A 109 -4.07 -0.61 -0.87
N PHE A 110 -4.76 -1.73 -0.71
CA PHE A 110 -5.86 -2.12 -1.59
C PHE A 110 -6.95 -1.04 -1.63
N ALA A 111 -7.48 -0.64 -0.47
CA ALA A 111 -8.55 0.34 -0.37
C ALA A 111 -8.16 1.71 -0.96
N LYS A 112 -6.95 2.19 -0.64
CA LYS A 112 -6.39 3.44 -1.19
C LYS A 112 -6.26 3.36 -2.71
N THR A 113 -5.76 2.25 -3.24
CA THR A 113 -5.60 2.08 -4.69
C THR A 113 -6.96 2.02 -5.40
N CYS A 114 -7.96 1.35 -4.81
CA CYS A 114 -9.33 1.38 -5.32
C CYS A 114 -9.91 2.80 -5.31
N LEU A 115 -9.70 3.56 -4.22
CA LEU A 115 -10.15 4.95 -4.14
C LEU A 115 -9.48 5.83 -5.19
N TYR A 116 -8.17 5.64 -5.41
CA TYR A 116 -7.40 6.36 -6.42
C TYR A 116 -7.90 6.12 -7.84
N VAL A 117 -8.18 4.86 -8.20
CA VAL A 117 -8.78 4.54 -9.50
C VAL A 117 -10.22 5.05 -9.60
N ALA A 118 -11.00 4.93 -8.51
CA ALA A 118 -12.38 5.40 -8.49
C ALA A 118 -12.47 6.92 -8.65
N GLN A 119 -11.53 7.67 -8.07
CA GLN A 119 -11.48 9.12 -8.20
C GLN A 119 -11.39 9.54 -9.67
N GLU A 120 -10.47 8.95 -10.43
CA GLU A 120 -10.36 9.22 -11.87
C GLU A 120 -11.61 8.80 -12.63
N TYR A 121 -12.23 7.67 -12.28
CA TYR A 121 -13.46 7.24 -12.92
C TYR A 121 -14.61 8.24 -12.70
N TYR A 122 -14.82 8.69 -11.47
CA TYR A 122 -15.93 9.59 -11.13
C TYR A 122 -15.71 11.04 -11.56
N CYS A 123 -14.46 11.49 -11.70
CA CYS A 123 -14.17 12.83 -12.23
C CYS A 123 -14.06 12.87 -13.77
N GLY A 124 -14.27 11.75 -14.47
CA GLY A 124 -14.20 11.69 -15.94
C GLY A 124 -12.77 11.72 -16.49
N LEU A 125 -11.84 11.05 -15.82
CA LEU A 125 -10.41 11.00 -16.13
C LEU A 125 -9.76 12.38 -16.10
N CYS A 126 -10.15 13.21 -15.13
CA CYS A 126 -9.76 14.60 -15.02
C CYS A 126 -8.24 14.82 -14.90
N ALA A 127 -7.51 13.89 -14.27
CA ALA A 127 -6.07 14.05 -14.06
C ALA A 127 -5.21 13.25 -15.03
N ILE A 128 -5.80 12.27 -15.74
CA ILE A 128 -5.04 11.35 -16.62
C ILE A 128 -5.55 11.28 -18.05
N GLY A 129 -6.71 11.88 -18.37
CA GLY A 129 -7.40 11.72 -19.65
C GLY A 129 -6.68 12.34 -20.84
N HIS A 130 -5.74 13.26 -20.59
CA HIS A 130 -4.89 13.89 -21.59
C HIS A 130 -3.75 12.99 -22.11
N ASN A 131 -3.47 11.88 -21.42
CA ASN A 131 -2.34 11.02 -21.75
C ASN A 131 -2.51 10.29 -23.09
N THR A 132 -1.39 10.03 -23.75
CA THR A 132 -1.35 9.03 -24.83
C THR A 132 -1.68 7.64 -24.28
N ARG A 133 -2.23 6.76 -25.12
CA ARG A 133 -2.60 5.39 -24.73
C ARG A 133 -1.43 4.62 -24.09
N LEU A 134 -0.22 4.80 -24.62
CA LEU A 134 0.98 4.14 -24.09
C LEU A 134 1.33 4.66 -22.69
N SER A 135 1.37 5.99 -22.49
CA SER A 135 1.67 6.57 -21.17
C SER A 135 0.63 6.17 -20.14
N MET A 136 -0.65 6.19 -20.52
CA MET A 136 -1.74 5.73 -19.67
C MET A 136 -1.58 4.25 -19.27
N ILE A 137 -1.27 3.36 -20.20
CA ILE A 137 -1.10 1.93 -19.91
C ILE A 137 0.11 1.68 -19.00
N PHE A 138 1.29 2.23 -19.35
CA PHE A 138 2.54 1.85 -18.68
C PHE A 138 2.82 2.64 -17.41
N LEU A 139 2.38 3.90 -17.32
CA LEU A 139 2.72 4.79 -16.20
C LEU A 139 1.56 4.98 -15.21
N TRP A 140 0.33 4.61 -15.59
CA TRP A 140 -0.82 4.71 -14.70
C TRP A 140 -1.52 3.36 -14.47
N ILE A 141 -1.98 2.68 -15.52
CA ILE A 141 -2.77 1.43 -15.37
C ILE A 141 -1.92 0.29 -14.80
N ALA A 142 -0.78 -0.02 -15.42
CA ALA A 142 0.05 -1.16 -15.03
C ALA A 142 0.56 -1.07 -13.58
N PRO A 143 1.08 0.08 -13.09
CA PRO A 143 1.46 0.23 -11.70
C PRO A 143 0.30 -0.03 -10.72
N ASN A 144 -0.89 0.51 -11.00
CA ASN A 144 -2.07 0.29 -10.16
C ASN A 144 -2.51 -1.19 -10.13
N ILE A 145 -2.44 -1.90 -11.26
CA ILE A 145 -2.71 -3.34 -11.32
C ILE A 145 -1.74 -4.12 -10.44
N VAL A 146 -0.45 -3.75 -10.45
CA VAL A 146 0.57 -4.39 -9.60
C VAL A 146 0.24 -4.19 -8.12
N TRP A 147 -0.09 -2.96 -7.70
CA TRP A 147 -0.50 -2.67 -6.32
C TRP A 147 -1.71 -3.48 -5.87
N LEU A 148 -2.76 -3.54 -6.70
CA LEU A 148 -3.97 -4.32 -6.40
C LEU A 148 -3.65 -5.82 -6.28
N THR A 149 -2.89 -6.36 -7.22
CA THR A 149 -2.58 -7.80 -7.30
C THR A 149 -1.78 -8.26 -6.08
N PHE A 150 -0.73 -7.53 -5.71
CA PHE A 150 0.09 -7.88 -4.54
C PHE A 150 -0.67 -7.68 -3.24
N SER A 151 -1.47 -6.62 -3.12
CA SER A 151 -2.29 -6.38 -1.93
C SER A 151 -3.28 -7.52 -1.68
N ILE A 152 -4.03 -7.93 -2.71
CA ILE A 152 -4.96 -9.08 -2.64
C ILE A 152 -4.20 -10.36 -2.28
N SER A 153 -3.04 -10.61 -2.90
CA SER A 153 -2.24 -11.81 -2.64
C SER A 153 -1.73 -11.87 -1.20
N ILE A 154 -1.31 -10.74 -0.64
CA ILE A 154 -0.87 -10.63 0.77
C ILE A 154 -2.05 -10.84 1.70
N MET A 155 -3.19 -10.17 1.46
CA MET A 155 -4.41 -10.32 2.24
C MET A 155 -4.85 -11.78 2.29
N TYR A 156 -4.93 -12.45 1.13
CA TYR A 156 -5.31 -13.86 1.05
C TYR A 156 -4.32 -14.76 1.80
N THR A 157 -3.01 -14.51 1.63
CA THR A 157 -1.96 -15.34 2.24
C THR A 157 -1.93 -15.20 3.76
N LEU A 158 -1.89 -13.98 4.27
CA LEU A 158 -1.83 -13.70 5.71
C LEU A 158 -3.17 -13.97 6.40
N GLY A 159 -4.30 -13.75 5.71
CA GLY A 159 -5.62 -14.14 6.21
C GLY A 159 -5.72 -15.64 6.47
N LYS A 160 -5.21 -16.48 5.56
CA LYS A 160 -5.12 -17.93 5.82
C LYS A 160 -4.24 -18.27 7.02
N ASP A 161 -3.13 -17.55 7.20
CA ASP A 161 -2.25 -17.74 8.35
C ASP A 161 -2.92 -17.35 9.68
N MET A 162 -3.79 -16.34 9.67
CA MET A 162 -4.57 -15.94 10.84
C MET A 162 -5.65 -16.95 11.21
N VAL A 163 -6.35 -17.50 10.22
CA VAL A 163 -7.52 -18.37 10.46
C VAL A 163 -7.12 -19.83 10.71
N LYS A 164 -6.01 -20.32 10.14
CA LYS A 164 -5.56 -21.72 10.29
C LYS A 164 -5.43 -22.18 11.77
N PRO A 165 -4.81 -21.42 12.68
CA PRO A 165 -4.74 -21.80 14.10
C PRO A 165 -6.12 -21.88 14.77
N LEU A 166 -7.08 -21.03 14.36
CA LEU A 166 -8.44 -21.02 14.90
C LEU A 166 -9.19 -22.30 14.53
N TYR A 167 -9.07 -22.77 13.28
CA TYR A 167 -9.65 -24.05 12.86
C TYR A 167 -9.04 -25.23 13.60
N VAL A 168 -7.70 -25.25 13.75
CA VAL A 168 -7.01 -26.33 14.49
C VAL A 168 -7.48 -26.37 15.94
N ARG A 169 -7.55 -25.21 16.61
CA ARG A 169 -8.05 -25.13 17.99
C ARG A 169 -9.51 -25.54 18.11
N SER A 170 -10.37 -25.09 17.20
CA SER A 170 -11.78 -25.47 17.17
C SER A 170 -11.96 -26.98 17.05
N LYS A 171 -11.21 -27.64 16.16
CA LYS A 171 -11.22 -29.10 16.02
C LYS A 171 -10.70 -29.84 17.25
N MET A 172 -9.69 -29.33 17.94
CA MET A 172 -9.21 -29.95 19.18
C MET A 172 -10.24 -29.85 20.31
N VAL A 173 -10.90 -28.70 20.45
CA VAL A 173 -11.94 -28.49 21.49
C VAL A 173 -13.16 -29.38 21.23
N HIS A 174 -13.64 -29.47 19.98
CA HIS A 174 -14.84 -30.24 19.65
C HIS A 174 -14.55 -31.73 19.36
N GLY A 175 -13.34 -32.07 18.94
CA GLY A 175 -12.92 -33.44 18.63
C GLY A 175 -12.51 -34.27 19.85
N ASN A 176 -12.10 -33.63 20.96
CA ASN A 176 -11.74 -34.34 22.19
C ASN A 176 -12.91 -34.69 23.11
N GLY A 177 -14.14 -34.36 22.72
CA GLY A 177 -15.33 -34.66 23.52
C GLY A 177 -15.36 -33.87 24.83
N TYR A 178 -16.53 -33.32 25.12
CA TYR A 178 -16.94 -33.06 26.49
C TYR A 178 -16.87 -34.40 27.25
N LYS A 179 -15.75 -34.71 27.93
CA LYS A 179 -15.77 -35.58 29.09
C LYS A 179 -16.02 -34.68 30.29
N VAL A 180 -17.30 -34.47 30.56
CA VAL A 180 -17.78 -34.03 31.87
C VAL A 180 -17.69 -35.28 32.73
N GLU A 181 -16.68 -35.34 33.59
CA GLU A 181 -16.76 -36.09 34.84
C GLU A 181 -17.44 -35.21 35.89
#